data_AF-P27561-F1
#
_entry.id   AF-P27561-F1
#
_cell.length_a   1.000
_cell.length_b   1.000
_cell.length_c   1.000
_cell.angle_alpha   90.00
_cell.angle_beta   90.00
_cell.angle_gamma   90.00
#
_symmetry.space_group_name_H-M   'P 1'
#
loop_
_entity.id
_entity.type
_entity.pdbx_description
1 polymer ?
#
loop_
_entity_poly.entity_id
_entity_poly.type
_entity_poly.pdbx_seq_one_letter_code
_entity_poly.pdbx_strand_id
1 'polypeptide(L)'
;MKIYVVATIAWILLQFSAWTTTDAVTSITLDLVNPTAGQYSSFVDKIRNNVKDPNLKYGGTDIAVIGPPSKGKFLRINFQSSRGTVSLGLKRDNLYVVAYLAMDNTNVNRAYYFRSEITSAELTALFPEATTANQKALEYTEDYQSIEKNAQITQED
;
A
#
# COMPACT_ATOMS: atom_id res chain seq x y z
N MET A 1 -12.36 25.35 32.41
CA MET A 1 -11.68 24.11 31.99
C MET A 1 -11.87 23.70 30.52
N LYS A 2 -12.59 24.46 29.67
CA LYS A 2 -12.82 24.08 28.25
C LYS A 2 -11.71 24.51 27.27
N ILE A 3 -10.97 25.59 27.58
CA ILE A 3 -9.93 26.15 26.68
C ILE A 3 -8.67 25.27 26.64
N TYR A 4 -8.30 24.64 27.75
CA TYR A 4 -7.12 23.78 27.82
C TYR A 4 -7.26 22.50 26.99
N VAL A 5 -8.46 21.94 26.85
CA VAL A 5 -8.70 20.71 26.07
C VAL A 5 -8.57 20.95 24.57
N VAL A 6 -9.01 22.11 24.08
CA VAL A 6 -8.88 22.48 22.65
C VAL A 6 -7.41 22.73 22.29
N ALA A 7 -6.65 23.37 23.18
CA ALA A 7 -5.22 23.59 22.97
C ALA A 7 -4.43 22.26 22.93
N THR A 8 -4.77 21.28 23.77
CA THR A 8 -4.11 19.97 23.75
C THR A 8 -4.46 19.15 22.50
N ILE A 9 -5.70 19.23 22.00
CA ILE A 9 -6.10 18.54 20.76
C ILE A 9 -5.41 19.18 19.54
N ALA A 10 -5.33 20.51 19.49
CA ALA A 10 -4.60 21.23 18.44
C ALA A 10 -3.10 20.89 18.46
N TRP A 11 -2.50 20.74 19.65
CA TRP A 11 -1.08 20.39 19.78
C TRP A 11 -0.80 18.94 19.36
N ILE A 12 -1.67 17.99 19.70
CA ILE A 12 -1.56 16.60 19.23
C ILE A 12 -1.68 16.54 17.70
N LEU A 13 -2.62 17.28 17.10
CA LEU A 13 -2.79 17.34 15.65
C LEU A 13 -1.59 17.99 14.92
N LEU A 14 -0.93 18.98 15.53
CA LEU A 14 0.26 19.65 14.98
C LEU A 14 1.53 18.79 15.04
N GLN A 15 1.66 17.90 16.03
CA GLN A 15 2.84 17.03 16.15
C GLN A 15 2.85 15.87 15.16
N PHE A 16 1.69 15.43 14.66
CA PHE A 16 1.61 14.45 13.58
C PHE A 16 1.91 15.03 12.18
N SER A 17 1.85 16.36 12.02
CA SER A 17 2.12 17.02 10.73
C SER A 17 3.60 17.40 10.48
N ALA A 18 4.51 17.10 11.41
CA ALA A 18 5.89 17.62 11.37
C ALA A 18 6.96 16.65 10.81
N TRP A 19 6.58 15.48 10.29
CA TRP A 19 7.53 14.45 9.80
C TRP A 19 7.25 14.14 8.32
N THR A 20 7.47 15.09 7.41
CA THR A 20 7.39 14.81 5.97
C THR A 20 8.45 15.59 5.21
N THR A 21 9.65 15.04 5.10
CA THR A 21 10.59 15.40 4.00
C THR A 21 11.05 14.18 3.21
N THR A 22 10.38 13.04 3.37
CA THR A 22 10.48 11.90 2.46
C THR A 22 9.34 12.06 1.45
N ASP A 23 9.65 12.09 0.16
CA ASP A 23 8.64 12.17 -0.91
C ASP A 23 7.48 11.21 -0.59
N ALA A 24 6.30 11.78 -0.35
CA ALA A 24 5.15 11.01 0.11
C ALA A 24 4.84 9.92 -0.91
N VAL A 25 4.82 8.66 -0.46
CA VAL A 25 4.47 7.53 -1.31
C VAL A 25 3.06 7.74 -1.85
N THR A 26 2.90 7.67 -3.17
CA THR A 26 1.58 7.82 -3.79
C THR A 26 0.66 6.73 -3.27
N SER A 27 -0.55 7.11 -2.87
CA SER A 27 -1.57 6.17 -2.38
C SER A 27 -2.83 6.22 -3.24
N ILE A 28 -3.43 5.05 -3.47
CA ILE A 28 -4.71 4.88 -4.15
C ILE A 28 -5.62 4.06 -3.25
N THR A 29 -6.84 4.53 -3.02
CA THR A 29 -7.79 3.92 -2.08
C THR A 29 -8.99 3.33 -2.82
N LEU A 30 -9.36 2.10 -2.45
CA LEU A 30 -10.61 1.45 -2.79
C LEU A 30 -11.53 1.46 -1.56
N ASP A 31 -12.69 2.08 -1.71
CA ASP A 31 -13.74 2.08 -0.69
C ASP A 31 -14.55 0.78 -0.79
N LEU A 32 -14.51 -0.01 0.29
CA LEU A 32 -15.24 -1.27 0.46
C LEU A 32 -16.45 -1.12 1.39
N VAL A 33 -16.73 0.09 1.90
CA VAL A 33 -17.93 0.35 2.72
C VAL A 33 -19.19 0.29 1.85
N ASN A 34 -19.13 0.90 0.66
CA ASN A 34 -20.23 0.93 -0.31
C ASN A 34 -19.70 0.60 -1.72
N PRO A 35 -19.32 -0.66 -1.99
CA PRO A 35 -18.63 -1.01 -3.23
C PRO A 35 -19.56 -0.90 -4.44
N THR A 36 -19.08 -0.25 -5.49
CA THR A 36 -19.72 -0.21 -6.82
C THR A 36 -18.75 -0.65 -7.89
N ALA A 37 -19.27 -1.22 -8.98
CA ALA A 37 -18.45 -1.58 -10.15
C ALA A 37 -17.68 -0.37 -10.71
N GLY A 38 -18.31 0.82 -10.73
CA GLY A 38 -17.67 2.05 -11.19
C GLY A 38 -16.49 2.50 -10.32
N GLN A 39 -16.58 2.37 -8.99
CA GLN A 39 -15.46 2.64 -8.09
C GLN A 39 -14.31 1.67 -8.31
N TYR A 40 -14.61 0.37 -8.50
CA TYR A 40 -13.58 -0.62 -8.80
C TYR A 40 -12.88 -0.34 -10.14
N SER A 41 -13.63 -0.07 -11.20
CA SER A 41 -13.05 0.32 -12.50
C SER A 41 -12.17 1.57 -12.39
N SER A 42 -12.66 2.63 -11.72
CA SER A 42 -11.87 3.84 -11.50
C SER A 42 -10.61 3.59 -10.67
N PHE A 43 -10.70 2.72 -9.66
CA PHE A 43 -9.56 2.31 -8.84
C PHE A 43 -8.48 1.63 -9.67
N VAL A 44 -8.85 0.65 -10.50
CA VAL A 44 -7.91 -0.05 -11.39
C VAL A 44 -7.30 0.93 -12.41
N ASP A 45 -8.10 1.84 -12.96
CA ASP A 45 -7.59 2.84 -13.92
C ASP A 45 -6.65 3.84 -13.27
N LYS A 46 -6.86 4.22 -12.01
CA LYS A 46 -5.88 5.03 -11.25
C LYS A 46 -4.54 4.32 -11.12
N ILE A 47 -4.54 3.01 -10.86
CA ILE A 47 -3.31 2.22 -10.77
C ILE A 47 -2.60 2.21 -12.14
N ARG A 48 -3.32 1.84 -13.21
CA ARG A 48 -2.77 1.83 -14.58
C ARG A 48 -2.20 3.18 -14.98
N ASN A 49 -2.93 4.26 -14.74
CA ASN A 49 -2.51 5.62 -15.06
C ASN A 49 -1.31 6.09 -14.24
N ASN A 50 -1.12 5.55 -13.04
CA ASN A 50 0.03 5.89 -12.20
C ASN A 50 1.33 5.25 -12.69
N VAL A 51 1.27 4.06 -13.29
CA VAL A 51 2.47 3.31 -13.71
C VAL A 51 2.75 3.37 -15.21
N LYS A 52 1.78 3.80 -16.02
CA LYS A 52 1.96 3.86 -17.48
C LYS A 52 2.96 4.95 -17.89
N ASP A 53 3.71 4.67 -18.96
CA ASP A 53 4.35 5.72 -19.75
C ASP A 53 3.38 6.12 -20.89
N PRO A 54 2.88 7.36 -20.93
CA PRO A 54 1.94 7.79 -21.95
C PRO A 54 2.54 7.83 -23.37
N ASN A 55 3.87 7.81 -23.51
CA ASN A 55 4.56 7.82 -24.80
C ASN A 55 4.89 6.42 -25.30
N LEU A 56 4.77 5.39 -24.45
CA LEU A 56 5.12 4.02 -24.80
C LEU A 56 3.91 3.29 -25.38
N LYS A 57 4.07 2.78 -26.61
CA LYS A 57 3.09 1.94 -27.29
C LYS A 57 3.74 0.64 -27.77
N TYR A 58 3.14 -0.50 -27.41
CA TYR A 58 3.55 -1.81 -27.94
C TYR A 58 2.60 -2.26 -29.03
N GLY A 59 3.17 -2.74 -30.15
CA GLY A 59 2.40 -3.29 -31.28
C GLY A 59 1.46 -2.30 -31.97
N GLY A 60 1.66 -0.99 -31.81
CA GLY A 60 0.76 0.04 -32.36
C GLY A 60 -0.62 0.10 -31.69
N THR A 61 -0.77 -0.51 -30.51
CA THR A 61 -2.03 -0.51 -29.74
C THR A 61 -2.13 0.70 -28.79
N ASP A 62 -3.34 0.95 -28.27
CA ASP A 62 -3.59 1.96 -27.24
C ASP A 62 -3.63 1.37 -25.81
N ILE A 63 -3.14 0.14 -25.64
CA ILE A 63 -3.05 -0.52 -24.33
C ILE A 63 -1.95 0.17 -23.51
N ALA A 64 -2.25 0.52 -22.26
CA ALA A 64 -1.29 1.13 -21.35
C ALA A 64 -0.09 0.21 -21.09
N VAL A 65 1.12 0.74 -21.26
CA VAL A 65 2.37 0.02 -21.01
C VAL A 65 3.05 0.63 -19.78
N ILE A 66 3.49 -0.22 -18.85
CA ILE A 66 4.24 0.22 -17.67
C ILE A 66 5.53 0.91 -18.14
N GLY A 67 5.81 2.09 -17.57
CA GLY A 67 7.02 2.84 -17.87
C GLY A 67 8.30 2.19 -17.31
N PRO A 68 9.47 2.70 -17.69
CA PRO A 68 10.73 2.23 -17.12
C PRO A 68 10.78 2.47 -15.59
N PRO A 69 11.64 1.75 -14.86
CA PRO A 69 11.82 1.95 -13.42
C PRO A 69 12.04 3.43 -13.05
N SER A 70 11.33 3.90 -12.03
CA SER A 70 11.34 5.31 -11.60
C SER A 70 11.83 5.45 -10.16
N LYS A 71 12.14 6.69 -9.73
CA LYS A 71 12.54 6.97 -8.33
C LYS A 71 11.45 6.58 -7.32
N GLY A 72 10.18 6.77 -7.68
CA GLY A 72 9.05 6.27 -6.90
C GLY A 72 8.87 4.78 -7.16
N LYS A 73 9.59 3.93 -6.43
CA LYS A 73 9.59 2.48 -6.64
C LYS A 73 8.27 1.81 -6.28
N PHE A 74 7.56 2.35 -5.27
CA PHE A 74 6.39 1.70 -4.70
C PHE A 74 5.14 2.56 -4.80
N LEU A 75 3.99 1.88 -4.83
CA LEU A 75 2.65 2.44 -4.77
C LEU A 75 1.94 1.83 -3.57
N ARG A 76 1.29 2.67 -2.77
CA ARG A 76 0.44 2.22 -1.66
C ARG A 76 -0.99 2.05 -2.13
N ILE A 77 -1.57 0.89 -1.85
CA ILE A 77 -2.99 0.60 -2.09
C ILE A 77 -3.69 0.51 -0.76
N ASN A 78 -4.82 1.19 -0.58
CA ASN A 78 -5.61 1.13 0.65
C ASN A 78 -6.98 0.49 0.37
N PHE A 79 -7.34 -0.50 1.18
CA PHE A 79 -8.65 -1.11 1.21
C PHE A 79 -9.40 -0.62 2.44
N GLN A 80 -10.29 0.34 2.23
CA GLN A 80 -11.02 0.99 3.33
C GLN A 80 -12.33 0.26 3.59
N SER A 81 -12.49 -0.28 4.78
CA SER A 81 -13.73 -0.91 5.25
C SER A 81 -14.33 -0.14 6.43
N SER A 82 -15.54 -0.51 6.86
CA SER A 82 -16.19 0.06 8.05
C SER A 82 -15.47 -0.25 9.35
N ARG A 83 -14.57 -1.25 9.36
CA ARG A 83 -13.83 -1.72 10.54
C ARG A 83 -12.37 -1.28 10.57
N GLY A 84 -11.93 -0.54 9.55
CA GLY A 84 -10.54 -0.12 9.41
C GLY A 84 -10.01 -0.28 7.99
N THR A 85 -8.72 0.01 7.82
CA THR A 85 -8.04 -0.03 6.52
C THR A 85 -6.91 -1.05 6.56
N VAL A 86 -6.86 -1.89 5.54
CA VAL A 86 -5.70 -2.74 5.21
C VAL A 86 -5.01 -2.13 4.00
N SER A 87 -3.68 -2.12 3.97
CA SER A 87 -2.94 -1.57 2.82
C SER A 87 -2.03 -2.61 2.18
N LEU A 88 -1.81 -2.49 0.87
CA LEU A 88 -0.76 -3.22 0.13
C LEU A 88 0.32 -2.26 -0.37
N GLY A 89 1.54 -2.79 -0.48
CA GLY A 89 2.63 -2.20 -1.21
C GLY A 89 2.81 -2.90 -2.53
N LEU A 90 2.77 -2.16 -3.63
CA LEU A 90 3.07 -2.66 -4.97
C LEU A 90 4.37 -2.05 -5.49
N LYS A 91 5.20 -2.85 -6.17
CA LYS A 91 6.29 -2.35 -7.02
C LYS A 91 5.69 -1.70 -8.28
N ARG A 92 6.09 -0.48 -8.62
CA ARG A 92 5.51 0.27 -9.75
C ARG A 92 5.98 -0.20 -11.11
N ASP A 93 7.14 -0.86 -11.19
CA ASP A 93 7.72 -1.38 -12.42
C ASP A 93 7.09 -2.70 -12.92
N ASN A 94 6.44 -3.46 -12.03
CA ASN A 94 5.85 -4.76 -12.40
C ASN A 94 4.53 -5.09 -11.68
N LEU A 95 4.02 -4.22 -10.80
CA LEU A 95 2.81 -4.40 -9.99
C LEU A 95 2.83 -5.60 -9.03
N TYR A 96 3.99 -6.19 -8.74
CA TYR A 96 4.10 -7.24 -7.72
C TYR A 96 3.83 -6.69 -6.32
N VAL A 97 3.12 -7.46 -5.50
CA VAL A 97 2.89 -7.16 -4.09
C VAL A 97 4.17 -7.46 -3.32
N VAL A 98 4.65 -6.48 -2.55
CA VAL A 98 5.89 -6.60 -1.76
C VAL A 98 5.64 -6.66 -0.26
N ALA A 99 4.51 -6.10 0.19
CA ALA A 99 4.14 -6.03 1.60
C ALA A 99 2.65 -5.76 1.78
N TYR A 100 2.15 -6.01 2.99
CA TYR A 100 0.86 -5.51 3.45
C TYR A 100 0.96 -4.90 4.85
N LEU A 101 0.02 -4.00 5.15
CA LEU A 101 -0.16 -3.37 6.45
C LEU A 101 -1.54 -3.72 6.99
N ALA A 102 -1.58 -4.20 8.22
CA ALA A 102 -2.83 -4.46 8.92
C ALA A 102 -2.68 -4.11 10.41
N MET A 103 -3.80 -3.80 11.04
CA MET A 103 -3.90 -3.63 12.48
C MET A 103 -4.13 -4.98 13.15
N ASP A 104 -3.37 -5.29 14.20
CA ASP A 104 -3.56 -6.51 14.99
C ASP A 104 -4.74 -6.40 15.99
N ASN A 105 -4.99 -7.48 16.74
CA ASN A 105 -6.06 -7.55 17.74
C ASN A 105 -5.84 -6.63 18.97
N THR A 106 -4.68 -5.99 19.07
CA THR A 106 -4.36 -4.99 20.11
C THR A 106 -4.39 -3.56 19.59
N ASN A 107 -4.92 -3.36 18.38
CA ASN A 107 -4.97 -2.09 17.65
C ASN A 107 -3.58 -1.51 17.27
N VAL A 108 -2.58 -2.38 17.09
CA VAL A 108 -1.23 -1.96 16.67
C VAL A 108 -1.04 -2.24 15.18
N ASN A 109 -0.62 -1.22 14.43
CA ASN A 109 -0.26 -1.35 13.02
C ASN A 109 1.02 -2.17 12.85
N ARG A 110 0.95 -3.22 12.03
CA ARG A 110 2.07 -4.10 11.68
C ARG A 110 2.19 -4.24 10.18
N ALA A 111 3.42 -4.13 9.69
CA ALA A 111 3.75 -4.34 8.29
C ALA A 111 4.39 -5.72 8.11
N TYR A 112 3.89 -6.46 7.13
CA TYR A 112 4.39 -7.79 6.78
C TYR A 112 4.89 -7.76 5.34
N TYR A 113 6.10 -8.29 5.09
CA TYR A 113 6.76 -8.09 3.81
C TYR A 113 7.51 -9.33 3.32
N PHE A 114 7.66 -9.44 2.00
CA PHE A 114 8.50 -10.45 1.36
C PHE A 114 9.97 -9.99 1.39
N ARG A 115 10.87 -10.80 1.95
CA ARG A 115 12.26 -10.39 2.29
C ARG A 115 13.09 -9.94 1.07
N SER A 116 12.88 -10.57 -0.08
CA SER A 116 13.57 -10.26 -1.34
C SER A 116 13.08 -8.97 -2.00
N GLU A 117 11.94 -8.44 -1.57
CA GLU A 117 11.19 -7.48 -2.36
C GLU A 117 11.34 -6.02 -1.90
N ILE A 118 11.59 -5.79 -0.60
CA ILE A 118 11.61 -4.45 0.00
C ILE A 118 12.52 -4.40 1.23
N THR A 119 13.26 -3.30 1.38
CA THR A 119 14.09 -3.04 2.57
C THR A 119 13.28 -2.43 3.71
N SER A 120 13.79 -2.50 4.95
CA SER A 120 13.12 -1.88 6.11
C SER A 120 12.96 -0.36 5.98
N ALA A 121 13.93 0.33 5.36
CA ALA A 121 13.85 1.77 5.12
C ALA A 121 12.74 2.12 4.10
N GLU A 122 12.67 1.37 3.00
CA GLU A 122 11.60 1.52 2.00
C GLU A 122 10.23 1.18 2.59
N LEU A 123 10.14 0.14 3.43
CA LEU A 123 8.91 -0.24 4.12
C LEU A 123 8.45 0.84 5.11
N THR A 124 9.38 1.50 5.80
CA THR A 124 9.08 2.64 6.69
C THR A 124 8.55 3.84 5.91
N ALA A 125 9.07 4.10 4.71
CA ALA A 125 8.56 5.16 3.83
C ALA A 125 7.17 4.80 3.26
N LEU A 126 6.92 3.53 2.97
CA LEU A 126 5.66 3.02 2.43
C LEU A 126 4.53 2.97 3.49
N PHE A 127 4.86 2.49 4.69
CA PHE A 127 3.95 2.31 5.83
C PHE A 127 4.52 2.95 7.10
N PRO A 128 4.56 4.30 7.18
CA PRO A 128 5.08 5.00 8.35
C PRO A 128 4.33 4.66 9.65
N GLU A 129 3.11 4.11 9.56
CA GLU A 129 2.31 3.65 10.70
C GLU A 129 2.88 2.40 11.39
N ALA A 130 3.71 1.61 10.70
CA ALA A 130 4.40 0.47 11.28
C ALA A 130 5.85 0.85 11.59
N THR A 131 6.15 1.04 12.88
CA THR A 131 7.52 1.23 13.35
C THR A 131 8.41 0.07 12.92
N THR A 132 9.73 0.27 12.89
CA THR A 132 10.69 -0.79 12.55
C THR A 132 10.51 -2.05 13.40
N ALA A 133 10.14 -1.91 14.68
CA ALA A 133 9.86 -3.04 15.57
C ALA A 133 8.57 -3.82 15.21
N ASN A 134 7.66 -3.19 14.47
CA ASN A 134 6.40 -3.76 13.99
C ASN A 134 6.48 -4.24 12.53
N GLN A 135 7.67 -4.29 11.95
CA GLN A 135 7.91 -4.88 10.63
C GLN A 135 8.28 -6.35 10.81
N LYS A 136 7.50 -7.25 10.19
CA LYS A 136 7.73 -8.70 10.24
C LYS A 136 7.92 -9.25 8.84
N ALA A 137 9.07 -9.85 8.58
CA ALA A 137 9.25 -10.61 7.35
C ALA A 137 8.35 -11.84 7.33
N LEU A 138 7.71 -12.10 6.18
CA LEU A 138 6.97 -13.34 5.94
C LEU A 138 7.93 -14.54 5.90
N GLU A 139 7.43 -15.70 6.28
CA GLU A 139 8.17 -16.98 6.32
C GLU A 139 8.09 -17.75 4.98
N TYR A 140 7.34 -17.21 4.02
CA TYR A 140 7.15 -17.71 2.67
C TYR A 140 7.42 -16.60 1.65
N THR A 141 7.55 -16.98 0.38
CA THR A 141 7.90 -16.12 -0.76
C THR A 141 6.65 -15.62 -1.51
N GLU A 142 6.81 -14.65 -2.39
CA GLU A 142 5.74 -13.96 -3.10
C GLU A 142 5.15 -14.74 -4.29
N ASP A 143 5.77 -15.86 -4.68
CA ASP A 143 5.26 -16.70 -5.74
C ASP A 143 3.97 -17.43 -5.32
N TYR A 144 3.08 -17.67 -6.28
CA TYR A 144 1.77 -18.29 -6.02
C TYR A 144 1.87 -19.63 -5.29
N GLN A 145 2.83 -20.49 -5.65
CA GLN A 145 2.96 -21.83 -5.04
C GLN A 145 3.26 -21.73 -3.53
N SER A 146 4.12 -20.79 -3.16
CA SER A 146 4.48 -20.52 -1.76
C SER A 146 3.28 -20.01 -0.96
N ILE A 147 2.48 -19.11 -1.54
CA ILE A 147 1.28 -18.56 -0.92
C ILE A 147 0.20 -19.64 -0.75
N GLU A 148 -0.12 -20.39 -1.81
CA GLU A 148 -1.11 -21.47 -1.80
C GLU A 148 -0.80 -22.55 -0.77
N LYS A 149 0.47 -22.97 -0.71
CA LYS A 149 0.93 -23.95 0.29
C LYS A 149 0.67 -23.48 1.73
N ASN A 150 0.82 -22.18 2.00
CA ASN A 150 0.55 -21.61 3.31
C ASN A 150 -0.94 -21.33 3.55
N ALA A 151 -1.71 -21.07 2.50
CA ALA A 151 -3.17 -20.92 2.55
C ALA A 151 -3.90 -22.26 2.69
N GLN A 152 -3.23 -23.38 2.42
CA GLN A 152 -3.79 -24.75 2.43
C GLN A 152 -4.90 -24.97 1.40
N ILE A 153 -4.94 -24.15 0.34
CA ILE A 153 -5.90 -24.16 -0.77
C ILE A 153 -5.16 -23.70 -2.04
N THR A 154 -5.48 -24.25 -3.22
CA THR A 154 -4.95 -23.81 -4.52
C THR A 154 -5.89 -22.79 -5.18
N GLN A 155 -5.39 -21.97 -6.10
CA GLN A 155 -6.17 -20.91 -6.77
C GLN A 155 -7.39 -21.44 -7.58
N GLU A 156 -7.48 -22.74 -7.83
CA GLU A 156 -8.52 -23.38 -8.65
C GLU A 156 -9.70 -23.99 -7.85
N ASP A 157 -9.64 -24.00 -6.51
CA ASP A 157 -10.71 -24.52 -5.62
C ASP A 157 -11.68 -23.43 -5.13
#